data_AF-A0A2C9LID2-F1
#
_entry.id   AF-A0A2C9LID2-F1
#
_cell.length_a   1.000
_cell.length_b   1.000
_cell.length_c   1.000
_cell.angle_alpha   90.00
_cell.angle_beta   90.00
_cell.angle_gamma   90.00
#
_symmetry.space_group_name_H-M   'P 1'
#
loop_
_entity.id
_entity.type
_entity.pdbx_description
1 polymer ?
#
loop_
_entity_poly.entity_id
_entity_poly.type
_entity_poly.pdbx_seq_one_letter_code
_entity_poly.pdbx_strand_id
1 'polypeptide(L)'
;MFVALPGCRVVTLSSTSHEPNKIVFKKGKIYKMELFRHLQDSKMCKRGFSFGYSRNSAWSMKGCKAQFKVCIKKNSGNHKSRNDCDYCIIQQ
;
A
#
# COMPACT_ATOMS: atom_id res chain seq x y z
N MET A 1 0.91 -7.72 -22.16
CA MET A 1 -0.26 -7.18 -21.43
C MET A 1 0.22 -6.55 -20.13
N PHE A 2 0.36 -5.22 -20.07
CA PHE A 2 0.68 -4.52 -18.82
C PHE A 2 -0.62 -3.96 -18.24
N VAL A 3 -1.23 -4.72 -17.33
CA VAL A 3 -2.42 -4.27 -16.61
C VAL A 3 -1.95 -3.43 -15.42
N ALA A 4 -1.81 -2.12 -15.62
CA ALA A 4 -1.65 -1.19 -14.52
C ALA A 4 -3.00 -1.06 -13.81
N LEU A 5 -3.09 -1.48 -12.54
CA LEU A 5 -4.26 -1.26 -11.69
C LEU A 5 -4.21 0.19 -11.16
N PRO A 6 -5.04 1.12 -11.67
CA PRO A 6 -5.04 2.50 -11.22
C PRO A 6 -5.50 2.56 -9.75
N GLY A 7 -4.61 2.99 -8.86
CA GLY A 7 -4.89 3.13 -7.43
C GLY A 7 -4.08 2.22 -6.51
N CYS A 8 -3.18 1.39 -7.03
CA CYS A 8 -2.24 0.59 -6.22
C CYS A 8 -0.87 1.26 -6.08
N ARG A 9 -0.38 1.42 -4.85
CA ARG A 9 0.97 1.92 -4.51
C ARG A 9 1.76 0.84 -3.77
N VAL A 10 3.04 0.70 -4.11
CA VAL A 10 3.94 -0.18 -3.36
C VAL A 10 4.52 0.61 -2.19
N VAL A 11 4.40 0.06 -0.99
CA VAL A 11 4.89 0.66 0.26
C VAL A 11 5.81 -0.31 0.98
N THR A 12 6.86 0.21 1.58
CA THR A 12 7.81 -0.59 2.35
C THR A 12 7.44 -0.49 3.83
N LEU A 13 7.10 -1.62 4.45
CA LEU A 13 6.82 -1.69 5.88
C LEU A 13 7.82 -2.65 6.54
N SER A 14 8.64 -2.11 7.42
CA SER A 14 9.62 -2.84 8.21
C SER A 14 9.35 -2.63 9.69
N SER A 15 8.84 -3.63 10.37
CA SER A 15 8.70 -3.61 11.82
C SER A 15 9.85 -4.38 12.45
N THR A 16 10.74 -3.69 13.15
CA THR A 16 11.83 -4.27 13.95
C THR A 16 11.40 -4.44 15.39
N SER A 17 10.35 -5.22 15.65
CA SER A 17 9.88 -5.71 16.96
C SER A 17 9.51 -4.68 18.06
N HIS A 18 10.14 -3.51 18.13
CA HIS A 18 9.93 -2.51 19.18
C HIS A 18 8.91 -1.43 18.76
N GLU A 19 8.68 -1.23 17.45
CA GLU A 19 7.63 -0.35 16.93
C GLU A 19 6.88 -1.01 15.75
N PRO A 20 5.54 -1.01 15.76
CA PRO A 20 4.74 -1.42 14.62
C PRO A 20 4.82 -0.34 13.53
N ASN A 21 5.28 -0.71 12.34
CA ASN A 21 5.35 0.22 11.22
C ASN A 21 3.96 0.33 10.58
N LYS A 22 3.31 1.48 10.79
CA LYS A 22 1.97 1.77 10.29
C LYS A 22 1.98 3.03 9.45
N ILE A 23 1.46 2.92 8.24
CA ILE A 23 1.20 4.07 7.37
C ILE A 23 -0.30 4.33 7.31
N VAL A 24 -0.67 5.61 7.28
CA VAL A 24 -2.05 6.06 7.14
C VAL A 24 -2.18 6.86 5.86
N PHE A 25 -3.09 6.44 5.00
CA PHE A 25 -3.44 7.13 3.77
C PHE A 25 -4.51 8.18 4.07
N LYS A 26 -4.15 9.46 3.90
CA LYS A 26 -5.04 10.60 4.17
C LYS A 26 -6.24 10.68 3.22
N LYS A 27 -6.14 10.11 2.01
CA LYS A 27 -7.17 10.18 0.97
C LYS A 27 -7.51 8.79 0.45
N GLY A 28 -8.76 8.37 0.64
CA GLY A 28 -9.31 7.11 0.13
C GLY A 28 -9.37 5.96 1.14
N LYS A 29 -9.88 4.83 0.67
CA LYS A 29 -10.05 3.59 1.44
C LYS A 29 -9.26 2.45 0.79
N ILE A 30 -8.40 1.80 1.56
CA ILE A 30 -7.71 0.58 1.15
C ILE A 30 -8.75 -0.53 0.96
N TYR A 31 -8.76 -1.13 -0.21
CA TYR A 31 -9.60 -2.30 -0.51
C TYR A 31 -8.77 -3.56 -0.75
N LYS A 32 -7.48 -3.42 -1.08
CA LYS A 32 -6.59 -4.55 -1.35
C LYS A 32 -5.18 -4.27 -0.81
N MET A 33 -4.53 -5.29 -0.26
CA MET A 33 -3.12 -5.24 0.12
C MET A 33 -2.48 -6.58 -0.18
N GLU A 34 -1.47 -6.61 -1.02
CA GLU A 34 -0.77 -7.83 -1.44
C GLU A 34 0.70 -7.75 -1.05
N LEU A 35 1.26 -8.88 -0.65
CA LEU A 35 2.69 -9.00 -0.43
C LEU A 35 3.38 -8.95 -1.79
N PHE A 36 4.21 -7.93 -2.01
CA PHE A 36 4.88 -7.72 -3.28
C PHE A 36 6.27 -8.35 -3.27
N ARG A 37 7.06 -8.07 -2.22
CA ARG A 37 8.42 -8.58 -2.08
C ARG A 37 8.84 -8.65 -0.61
N HIS A 38 9.52 -9.72 -0.20
CA HIS A 38 10.14 -9.80 1.12
C HIS A 38 11.44 -8.99 1.17
N LEU A 39 11.74 -8.36 2.30
CA LEU A 39 13.04 -7.75 2.58
C LEU A 39 13.98 -8.76 3.28
N GLN A 40 15.27 -8.46 3.31
CA GLN A 40 16.24 -9.22 4.11
C GLN A 40 15.91 -9.15 5.61
N ASP A 41 16.22 -10.22 6.33
CA ASP A 41 15.91 -10.39 7.76
C ASP A 41 14.43 -10.27 8.12
N SER A 42 13.54 -10.55 7.17
CA SER A 42 12.10 -10.55 7.40
C SER A 42 11.66 -11.82 8.12
N LYS A 43 11.00 -11.65 9.27
CA LYS A 43 10.36 -12.75 10.00
C LYS A 43 8.97 -13.02 9.43
N MET A 44 8.44 -14.22 9.69
CA MET A 44 7.16 -14.76 9.23
C MET A 44 6.09 -13.69 8.89
N CYS A 45 6.00 -13.32 7.60
CA CYS A 45 4.99 -12.36 7.11
C CYS A 45 3.71 -13.10 6.73
N LYS A 46 2.72 -13.12 7.63
CA LYS A 46 1.40 -13.72 7.38
C LYS A 46 0.31 -12.66 7.43
N ARG A 47 -0.56 -12.62 6.41
CA ARG A 47 -1.68 -11.66 6.34
C ARG A 47 -2.60 -11.88 7.53
N GLY A 48 -3.00 -10.79 8.20
CA GLY A 48 -3.84 -10.82 9.39
C GLY A 48 -3.10 -11.13 10.69
N PHE A 49 -1.82 -11.52 10.63
CA PHE A 49 -1.02 -11.84 11.82
C PHE A 49 0.20 -10.93 11.97
N SER A 50 0.99 -10.76 10.90
CA SER A 50 2.21 -9.94 10.90
C SER A 50 2.10 -8.71 9.99
N PHE A 51 1.14 -8.70 9.07
CA PHE A 51 0.82 -7.53 8.27
C PHE A 51 -0.67 -7.49 7.95
N GLY A 52 -1.19 -6.30 7.70
CA GLY A 52 -2.58 -6.12 7.36
C GLY A 52 -2.91 -4.67 7.07
N TYR A 53 -4.19 -4.43 6.80
CA TYR A 53 -4.72 -3.10 6.57
C TYR A 53 -6.08 -2.95 7.23
N SER A 54 -6.42 -1.72 7.62
CA SER A 54 -7.70 -1.34 8.18
C SER A 54 -8.12 0.01 7.63
N ARG A 55 -9.28 0.05 6.95
CA ARG A 55 -9.91 1.20 6.26
C ARG A 55 -8.94 2.03 5.41
N ASN A 56 -8.07 2.82 6.01
CA ASN A 56 -7.14 3.76 5.38
C ASN A 56 -5.70 3.58 5.87
N SER A 57 -5.40 2.53 6.63
CA SER A 57 -4.07 2.32 7.19
C SER A 57 -3.56 0.92 6.86
N ALA A 58 -2.28 0.82 6.54
CA ALA A 58 -1.59 -0.46 6.36
C ALA A 58 -0.48 -0.56 7.42
N TRP A 59 -0.27 -1.75 7.95
CA TRP A 59 0.68 -1.99 9.03
C TRP A 59 1.46 -3.29 8.84
N SER A 60 2.67 -3.31 9.38
CA SER A 60 3.44 -4.52 9.64
C SER A 60 3.89 -4.55 11.11
N MET A 61 4.00 -5.76 11.66
CA MET A 61 4.38 -6.03 13.04
C MET A 61 5.18 -7.34 13.13
N LYS A 62 5.66 -7.69 14.33
CA LYS A 62 6.30 -8.99 14.65
C LYS A 62 7.55 -9.32 13.80
N GLY A 63 8.33 -8.31 13.41
CA GLY A 63 9.54 -8.57 12.60
C GLY A 63 9.27 -8.71 11.10
N CYS A 64 8.02 -8.53 10.64
CA CYS A 64 7.71 -8.61 9.22
C CYS A 64 8.23 -7.37 8.48
N LYS A 65 9.15 -7.63 7.55
CA LYS A 65 9.79 -6.63 6.68
C LYS A 65 9.52 -7.00 5.22
N ALA A 66 8.66 -6.22 4.57
CA ALA A 66 8.32 -6.49 3.18
C ALA A 66 7.80 -5.23 2.48
N GLN A 67 7.85 -5.27 1.17
CA GLN A 67 7.11 -4.38 0.30
C GLN A 67 5.72 -4.94 0.07
N PHE A 68 4.72 -4.09 0.26
CA PHE A 68 3.32 -4.41 0.09
C PHE A 68 2.72 -3.53 -1.00
N LYS A 69 2.03 -4.14 -1.95
CA LYS A 69 1.21 -3.43 -2.92
C LYS A 69 -0.15 -3.14 -2.29
N VAL A 70 -0.42 -1.88 -1.96
CA VAL A 70 -1.65 -1.40 -1.32
C VAL A 70 -2.49 -0.65 -2.33
N CYS A 71 -3.73 -1.09 -2.56
CA CYS A 71 -4.68 -0.47 -3.47
C CYS A 71 -5.75 0.30 -2.72
N ILE A 72 -5.94 1.55 -3.12
CA ILE A 72 -6.79 2.53 -2.46
C ILE A 72 -7.82 3.04 -3.46
N LYS A 73 -9.08 3.00 -3.08
CA LYS A 73 -10.17 3.63 -3.81
C LYS A 73 -10.33 5.05 -3.27
N LYS A 74 -9.91 6.07 -4.02
CA LYS A 74 -10.23 7.47 -3.71
C LYS A 74 -11.76 7.60 -3.78
N ASN A 75 -12.42 8.01 -2.70
CA ASN A 75 -13.84 8.33 -2.76
C ASN A 75 -13.94 9.75 -3.30
N SER A 76 -13.93 9.89 -4.64
CA SER A 76 -14.09 11.18 -5.29
C SER A 76 -15.52 11.66 -5.08
N GLY A 77 -15.74 12.39 -3.98
CA GLY A 77 -16.79 13.38 -3.94
C GLY A 77 -16.52 14.38 -5.06
N ASN A 78 -17.45 14.43 -6.01
CA ASN A 78 -17.62 15.36 -7.13
C ASN A 78 -16.73 16.63 -7.19
N HIS A 79 -15.41 16.47 -7.36
CA HIS A 79 -14.49 17.55 -7.68
C HIS A 79 -13.46 17.01 -8.66
N LYS A 80 -13.78 17.07 -9.96
CA LYS A 80 -12.79 16.92 -11.04
C LYS A 80 -11.79 18.07 -10.93
N SER A 81 -10.78 17.92 -10.08
CA SER A 81 -9.60 18.74 -10.18
C SER A 81 -8.95 18.42 -11.51
N ARG A 82 -9.01 19.37 -12.45
CA ARG A 82 -8.47 19.30 -13.81
C ARG A 82 -6.94 19.10 -13.86
N ASN A 83 -6.27 18.89 -12.71
CA ASN A 83 -4.84 18.64 -12.58
C ASN A 83 -4.49 17.32 -11.83
N ASP A 84 -5.42 16.36 -11.67
CA ASP A 84 -5.08 14.99 -11.17
C ASP A 84 -4.66 14.08 -12.35
N CYS A 85 -3.61 14.47 -13.08
CA CYS A 85 -2.98 13.60 -14.07
C CYS A 85 -1.98 12.66 -13.38
N ASP A 86 -2.46 11.60 -12.73
CA ASP A 86 -1.61 10.60 -12.04
C ASP A 86 -0.77 9.75 -13.05
N TYR A 87 -1.01 9.80 -14.38
CA TYR A 87 -0.11 9.27 -15.43
C TYR A 87 -0.52 9.69 -16.86
N CYS A 88 -0.15 10.88 -17.32
CA CYS A 88 -0.06 11.14 -18.77
C CYS A 88 1.28 10.56 -19.24
N ILE A 89 1.28 9.37 -19.84
CA ILE A 89 2.45 8.91 -20.62
C ILE A 89 2.35 9.62 -21.97
N ILE A 90 3.23 10.60 -22.19
CA ILE A 90 3.66 10.98 -23.53
C ILE A 90 4.42 9.76 -24.09
N GLN A 91 3.77 9.01 -24.98
CA GLN A 91 4.49 8.06 -25.84
C GLN A 91 5.08 8.85 -27.02
N GLN A 92 6.37 8.65 -27.29
CA GLN A 92 6.97 8.83 -28.61
C GLN A 92 7.01 7.47 -29.28
#